data_AF-A0A7C7VKM9-F1
#
_entry.id   AF-A0A7C7VKM9-F1
#
_cell.length_a   1.000
_cell.length_b   1.000
_cell.length_c   1.000
_cell.angle_alpha   90.00
_cell.angle_beta   90.00
_cell.angle_gamma   90.00
#
_symmetry.space_group_name_H-M   'P 1'
#
loop_
_entity.id
_entity.type
_entity.pdbx_description
1 polymer ?
#
loop_
_entity_poly.entity_id
_entity_poly.type
_entity_poly.pdbx_seq_one_letter_code
_entity_poly.pdbx_strand_id
1 'polypeptide(L)'
;MRSASGELSHFKSLNSYKNLLQGDYLMDKDYIMREIDVGFAPGYSFKVGDINGNGKCEYISVEPGGKHLVVLEGDGGVLWEKTVPNTDRHSTTALEVGDVDRDGEMEVVMGEEPEGGNNVIVLDPQGRLKRRLTFPLGEKDYAGNAIDSFGFADVDGDGFKELIVGINGGHLYALDDNLEILWHLGGLNRTIEHFIHTGDLNGDGVDEIAISSSLTKEWDEHCEFFLISGEGRILWRKPLSEIGPDGHVDYAIIDDIEGSGRNTLITATGGCLFDAEGNLIWTLRDEIAHGQWVDVAKVREDVSGKQVLISELWKFRQPCLLVSGQGEVLWRFEEISPYALPTHAYFIDWNGDGKKFVIIGDQPAYTEPVARTYQITLLDCYGNVVLKVPFEDEPIPGWFYNAENSPAVADVDGDGKEEFVFPIRKGKLLILGKS
;
A
#
# COMPACT_ATOMS: atom_id res chain seq x y z
N MET A 1 -29.78 34.27 16.83
CA MET A 1 -30.30 34.75 15.53
C MET A 1 -29.08 35.06 14.67
N ARG A 2 -28.75 34.35 13.59
CA ARG A 2 -29.47 33.38 12.76
C ARG A 2 -28.61 32.13 12.55
N SER A 3 -29.28 30.98 12.61
CA SER A 3 -28.84 29.70 12.08
C SER A 3 -28.81 29.76 10.54
N ALA A 4 -27.84 29.09 9.94
CA ALA A 4 -27.93 28.59 8.57
C ALA A 4 -27.41 27.16 8.57
N SER A 5 -28.29 26.25 8.97
CA SER A 5 -28.26 24.84 8.59
C SER A 5 -28.44 24.76 7.07
N GLY A 6 -27.37 24.46 6.35
CA GLY A 6 -27.43 23.98 4.97
C GLY A 6 -27.70 22.49 4.99
N GLU A 7 -28.78 22.07 4.36
CA GLU A 7 -29.25 20.70 4.28
C GLU A 7 -28.23 19.81 3.55
N LEU A 8 -27.55 18.92 4.29
CA LEU A 8 -27.02 17.67 3.74
C LEU A 8 -28.22 16.75 3.49
N SER A 9 -28.83 16.88 2.32
CA SER A 9 -29.79 15.89 1.84
C SER A 9 -29.26 15.33 0.53
N HIS A 10 -28.79 14.08 0.58
CA HIS A 10 -29.15 12.99 -0.33
C HIS A 10 -28.31 11.74 -0.03
N PHE A 11 -28.39 11.22 1.20
CA PHE A 11 -28.05 9.81 1.41
C PHE A 11 -29.17 8.97 0.81
N LYS A 12 -28.98 8.51 -0.43
CA LYS A 12 -29.85 7.48 -1.02
C LYS A 12 -29.45 6.13 -0.43
N SER A 13 -30.41 5.39 0.11
CA SER A 13 -30.19 3.99 0.53
C SER A 13 -29.75 3.12 -0.66
N LEU A 14 -29.05 1.99 -0.44
CA LEU A 14 -28.76 1.02 -1.51
C LEU A 14 -30.04 0.57 -2.25
N ASN A 15 -31.20 0.55 -1.58
CA ASN A 15 -32.49 0.25 -2.21
C ASN A 15 -32.95 1.31 -3.22
N SER A 16 -32.49 2.55 -3.13
CA SER A 16 -32.70 3.57 -4.17
C SER A 16 -31.75 3.41 -5.37
N TYR A 17 -30.61 2.72 -5.19
CA TYR A 17 -29.66 2.37 -6.25
C TYR A 17 -29.97 1.06 -6.97
N LYS A 18 -30.70 0.13 -6.31
CA LYS A 18 -31.20 -1.11 -6.94
C LYS A 18 -32.04 -0.88 -8.21
N ASN A 19 -32.59 0.32 -8.41
CA ASN A 19 -33.35 0.69 -9.61
C ASN A 19 -32.47 1.23 -10.77
N LEU A 20 -31.15 1.24 -10.62
CA LEU A 20 -30.18 1.68 -11.63
C LEU A 20 -29.20 0.56 -12.06
N LEU A 21 -29.41 -0.67 -11.57
CA LEU A 21 -28.63 -1.83 -11.98
C LEU A 21 -28.87 -2.13 -13.46
N GLN A 22 -27.83 -2.00 -14.27
CA GLN A 22 -27.79 -2.51 -15.65
C GLN A 22 -26.64 -3.52 -15.75
N GLY A 23 -26.87 -4.75 -15.23
CA GLY A 23 -25.79 -5.73 -15.00
C GLY A 23 -25.11 -5.52 -13.64
N ASP A 24 -23.79 -5.66 -13.58
CA ASP A 24 -22.95 -5.54 -12.37
C ASP A 24 -22.52 -4.09 -12.03
N TYR A 25 -23.19 -3.10 -12.64
CA TYR A 25 -22.85 -1.69 -12.51
C TYR A 25 -23.79 -0.96 -11.53
N LEU A 26 -23.21 -0.26 -10.55
CA LEU A 26 -23.89 0.77 -9.79
C LEU A 26 -23.52 2.13 -10.40
N MET A 27 -24.51 2.79 -11.02
CA MET A 27 -24.34 4.08 -11.69
C MET A 27 -25.07 5.18 -10.92
N ASP A 28 -24.36 6.23 -10.50
CA ASP A 28 -24.95 7.54 -10.18
C ASP A 28 -24.48 8.53 -11.26
N LYS A 29 -24.99 9.76 -11.23
CA LYS A 29 -24.59 10.84 -12.15
C LYS A 29 -23.15 11.31 -11.96
N ASP A 30 -22.55 10.95 -10.83
CA ASP A 30 -21.25 11.45 -10.39
C ASP A 30 -20.18 10.34 -10.32
N TYR A 31 -20.57 9.07 -10.40
CA TYR A 31 -19.65 7.93 -10.33
C TYR A 31 -20.19 6.67 -11.03
N ILE A 32 -19.26 5.80 -11.44
CA ILE A 32 -19.50 4.43 -11.86
C ILE A 32 -18.76 3.50 -10.90
N MET A 33 -19.44 2.47 -10.40
CA MET A 33 -18.80 1.39 -9.64
C MET A 33 -19.07 0.05 -10.31
N ARG A 34 -17.99 -0.67 -10.62
CA ARG A 34 -17.99 -2.04 -11.14
C ARG A 34 -17.56 -3.00 -10.03
N GLU A 35 -18.14 -4.20 -10.02
CA GLU A 35 -17.65 -5.29 -9.17
C GLU A 35 -16.95 -6.35 -10.03
N ILE A 36 -15.75 -6.78 -9.61
CA ILE A 36 -15.00 -7.89 -10.21
C ILE A 36 -14.85 -8.99 -9.17
N ASP A 37 -15.16 -10.23 -9.54
CA ASP A 37 -15.04 -11.39 -8.64
C ASP A 37 -13.63 -11.97 -8.71
N VAL A 38 -12.93 -11.97 -7.57
CA VAL A 38 -11.61 -12.60 -7.39
C VAL A 38 -11.75 -13.98 -6.74
N GLY A 39 -12.84 -14.20 -6.01
CA GLY A 39 -13.11 -15.42 -5.25
C GLY A 39 -12.51 -15.45 -3.84
N PHE A 40 -11.62 -14.51 -3.49
CA PHE A 40 -11.01 -14.39 -2.15
C PHE A 40 -10.59 -12.95 -1.86
N ALA A 41 -10.37 -12.62 -0.58
CA ALA A 41 -9.88 -11.32 -0.16
C ALA A 41 -8.32 -11.33 -0.09
N PRO A 42 -7.61 -10.55 -0.92
CA PRO A 42 -6.15 -10.66 -1.08
C PRO A 42 -5.31 -9.98 0.03
N GLY A 43 -5.91 -9.12 0.87
CA GLY A 43 -5.16 -8.32 1.86
C GLY A 43 -4.08 -7.45 1.18
N TYR A 44 -2.86 -7.44 1.73
CA TYR A 44 -1.68 -6.78 1.13
C TYR A 44 -1.16 -7.43 -0.15
N SER A 45 -1.53 -8.68 -0.45
CA SER A 45 -1.05 -9.38 -1.64
C SER A 45 -1.88 -9.04 -2.88
N PHE A 46 -2.00 -7.74 -3.12
CA PHE A 46 -2.77 -7.14 -4.21
C PHE A 46 -1.96 -6.06 -4.91
N LYS A 47 -1.98 -6.07 -6.25
CA LYS A 47 -1.34 -5.07 -7.11
C LYS A 47 -2.23 -4.77 -8.32
N VAL A 48 -2.10 -3.56 -8.85
CA VAL A 48 -2.80 -3.09 -10.04
C VAL A 48 -1.76 -2.49 -10.98
N GLY A 49 -1.77 -2.89 -12.24
CA GLY A 49 -0.84 -2.36 -13.25
C GLY A 49 -1.04 -2.99 -14.62
N ASP A 50 -0.66 -2.26 -15.67
CA ASP A 50 -0.64 -2.75 -17.05
C ASP A 50 0.58 -3.65 -17.25
N ILE A 51 0.42 -4.95 -17.05
CA ILE A 51 1.55 -5.89 -17.10
C ILE A 51 1.81 -6.39 -18.52
N ASN A 52 0.80 -6.35 -19.40
CA ASN A 52 0.88 -6.85 -20.76
C ASN A 52 1.08 -5.73 -21.82
N GLY A 53 1.13 -4.46 -21.40
CA GLY A 53 1.41 -3.30 -22.23
C GLY A 53 0.26 -2.88 -23.14
N ASN A 54 -0.99 -3.21 -22.79
CA ASN A 54 -2.15 -2.94 -23.63
C ASN A 54 -2.82 -1.57 -23.36
N GLY A 55 -2.34 -0.83 -22.35
CA GLY A 55 -2.88 0.46 -21.92
C GLY A 55 -4.01 0.37 -20.90
N LYS A 56 -4.30 -0.81 -20.35
CA LYS A 56 -5.25 -1.04 -19.27
C LYS A 56 -4.59 -1.85 -18.18
N CYS A 57 -5.00 -1.63 -16.94
CA CYS A 57 -4.44 -2.37 -15.83
C CYS A 57 -5.07 -3.76 -15.70
N GLU A 58 -4.22 -4.72 -15.38
CA GLU A 58 -4.59 -6.00 -14.80
C GLU A 58 -4.66 -5.91 -13.26
N TYR A 59 -5.36 -6.87 -12.66
CA TYR A 59 -5.47 -7.03 -11.20
C TYR A 59 -4.76 -8.31 -10.76
N ILE A 60 -3.70 -8.16 -9.96
CA ILE A 60 -2.83 -9.25 -9.51
C ILE A 60 -3.14 -9.51 -8.03
N SER A 61 -3.64 -10.71 -7.73
CA SER A 61 -4.10 -11.08 -6.39
C SER A 61 -3.53 -12.42 -5.96
N VAL A 62 -3.08 -12.54 -4.70
CA VAL A 62 -2.71 -13.83 -4.12
C VAL A 62 -3.61 -14.18 -2.94
N GLU A 63 -4.10 -15.41 -2.92
CA GLU A 63 -4.91 -15.93 -1.83
C GLU A 63 -4.10 -15.95 -0.52
N PRO A 64 -4.72 -15.62 0.64
CA PRO A 64 -4.10 -15.85 1.94
C PRO A 64 -3.54 -17.28 2.08
N GLY A 65 -2.29 -17.39 2.52
CA GLY A 65 -1.51 -18.64 2.49
C GLY A 65 -0.61 -18.78 1.25
N GLY A 66 -0.72 -17.88 0.28
CA GLY A 66 0.22 -17.75 -0.84
C GLY A 66 0.14 -18.89 -1.86
N LYS A 67 -0.94 -19.66 -1.91
CA LYS A 67 -1.01 -20.89 -2.74
C LYS A 67 -1.63 -20.69 -4.11
N HIS A 68 -2.39 -19.63 -4.30
CA HIS A 68 -3.11 -19.35 -5.54
C HIS A 68 -2.91 -17.89 -5.92
N LEU A 69 -2.15 -17.67 -6.99
CA LEU A 69 -1.95 -16.38 -7.63
C LEU A 69 -2.91 -16.29 -8.82
N VAL A 70 -3.71 -15.24 -8.88
CA VAL A 70 -4.68 -14.95 -9.94
C VAL A 70 -4.35 -13.59 -10.54
N VAL A 71 -4.31 -13.54 -11.87
CA VAL A 71 -4.23 -12.30 -12.63
C VAL A 71 -5.48 -12.17 -13.48
N LEU A 72 -6.18 -11.06 -13.28
CA LEU A 72 -7.40 -10.73 -13.99
C LEU A 72 -7.15 -9.59 -14.97
N GLU A 73 -7.76 -9.68 -16.16
CA GLU A 73 -7.94 -8.59 -17.11
C GLU A 73 -8.74 -7.45 -16.48
N GLY A 74 -8.67 -6.25 -17.08
CA GLY A 74 -9.43 -5.08 -16.64
C GLY A 74 -10.96 -5.27 -16.59
N ASP A 75 -11.50 -6.25 -17.32
CA ASP A 75 -12.93 -6.61 -17.32
C ASP A 75 -13.30 -7.73 -16.32
N GLY A 76 -12.33 -8.24 -15.58
CA GLY A 76 -12.49 -9.34 -14.61
C GLY A 76 -12.31 -10.74 -15.18
N GLY A 77 -12.04 -10.90 -16.48
CA GLY A 77 -11.67 -12.19 -17.06
C GLY A 77 -10.33 -12.69 -16.50
N VAL A 78 -10.19 -13.99 -16.25
CA VAL A 78 -8.91 -14.56 -15.82
C VAL A 78 -7.93 -14.53 -17.00
N LEU A 79 -6.86 -13.74 -16.88
CA LEU A 79 -5.74 -13.73 -17.82
C LEU A 79 -4.91 -15.00 -17.64
N TRP A 80 -4.49 -15.28 -16.41
CA TRP A 80 -3.90 -16.55 -16.00
C TRP A 80 -3.94 -16.73 -14.48
N GLU A 81 -3.72 -17.97 -14.04
CA GLU A 81 -3.59 -18.31 -12.63
C GLU A 81 -2.47 -19.32 -12.41
N LYS A 82 -1.91 -19.36 -11.20
CA LYS A 82 -0.83 -20.28 -10.83
C LYS A 82 -1.00 -20.78 -9.41
N THR A 83 -0.85 -22.10 -9.26
CA THR A 83 -0.64 -22.71 -7.95
C THR A 83 0.82 -22.61 -7.56
N VAL A 84 1.10 -22.05 -6.38
CA VAL A 84 2.45 -21.91 -5.82
C VAL A 84 2.58 -22.89 -4.63
N PRO A 85 3.64 -23.71 -4.56
CA PRO A 85 3.76 -24.78 -3.57
C PRO A 85 4.14 -24.30 -2.16
N ASN A 86 3.63 -23.14 -1.74
CA ASN A 86 3.90 -22.55 -0.43
C ASN A 86 3.37 -23.44 0.72
N THR A 87 4.20 -23.70 1.71
CA THR A 87 3.82 -24.46 2.93
C THR A 87 3.90 -23.59 4.18
N ASP A 88 3.06 -23.91 5.16
CA ASP A 88 3.04 -23.27 6.49
C ASP A 88 2.82 -21.76 6.51
N ARG A 89 2.26 -21.20 5.43
CA ARG A 89 1.80 -19.81 5.36
C ARG A 89 0.32 -19.74 5.69
N HIS A 90 -0.07 -18.74 6.48
CA HIS A 90 -1.45 -18.54 6.92
C HIS A 90 -1.94 -17.10 6.69
N SER A 91 -1.13 -16.26 6.03
CA SER A 91 -1.40 -14.84 5.80
C SER A 91 -1.03 -14.41 4.37
N THR A 92 -1.03 -13.09 4.13
CA THR A 92 -0.52 -12.44 2.91
C THR A 92 0.95 -12.82 2.66
N THR A 93 1.32 -12.86 1.38
CA THR A 93 2.68 -13.08 0.87
C THR A 93 3.29 -11.78 0.32
N ALA A 94 4.61 -11.72 0.29
CA ALA A 94 5.35 -10.82 -0.57
C ALA A 94 4.91 -10.98 -2.04
N LEU A 95 4.52 -9.87 -2.67
CA LEU A 95 4.10 -9.76 -4.07
C LEU A 95 4.49 -8.38 -4.58
N GLU A 96 5.16 -8.32 -5.73
CA GLU A 96 5.50 -7.08 -6.40
C GLU A 96 5.42 -7.22 -7.92
N VAL A 97 5.24 -6.09 -8.62
CA VAL A 97 5.17 -6.03 -10.09
C VAL A 97 6.11 -4.96 -10.62
N GLY A 98 6.97 -5.31 -11.58
CA GLY A 98 7.92 -4.38 -12.18
C GLY A 98 8.80 -5.06 -13.23
N ASP A 99 9.40 -4.27 -14.10
CA ASP A 99 10.47 -4.72 -15.01
C ASP A 99 11.72 -5.04 -14.17
N VAL A 100 12.05 -6.32 -14.04
CA VAL A 100 13.15 -6.79 -13.17
C VAL A 100 14.42 -7.14 -13.95
N ASP A 101 14.34 -7.24 -15.28
CA ASP A 101 15.45 -7.64 -16.15
C ASP A 101 15.70 -6.71 -17.33
N ARG A 102 15.13 -5.51 -17.27
CA ARG A 102 15.35 -4.38 -18.18
C ARG A 102 14.96 -4.70 -19.62
N ASP A 103 14.00 -5.60 -19.83
CA ASP A 103 13.50 -5.97 -21.15
C ASP A 103 12.30 -5.12 -21.59
N GLY A 104 11.76 -4.30 -20.68
CA GLY A 104 10.62 -3.40 -20.90
C GLY A 104 9.25 -4.07 -20.75
N GLU A 105 9.19 -5.36 -20.40
CA GLU A 105 7.98 -6.04 -19.94
C GLU A 105 7.91 -6.01 -18.40
N MET A 106 6.71 -6.06 -17.82
CA MET A 106 6.54 -6.07 -16.37
C MET A 106 6.44 -7.52 -15.87
N GLU A 107 7.28 -7.89 -14.91
CA GLU A 107 7.20 -9.20 -14.27
C GLU A 107 6.35 -9.19 -13.00
N VAL A 108 5.77 -10.35 -12.68
CA VAL A 108 5.20 -10.62 -11.36
C VAL A 108 6.24 -11.36 -10.50
N VAL A 109 6.62 -10.76 -9.39
CA VAL A 109 7.58 -11.28 -8.41
C VAL A 109 6.85 -11.76 -7.16
N MET A 110 7.10 -13.00 -6.74
CA MET A 110 6.41 -13.61 -5.59
C MET A 110 7.32 -14.54 -4.80
N GLY A 111 7.10 -14.63 -3.48
CA GLY A 111 7.73 -15.63 -2.63
C GLY A 111 7.18 -17.05 -2.85
N GLU A 112 8.07 -18.01 -3.04
CA GLU A 112 7.84 -19.45 -3.19
C GLU A 112 8.66 -20.24 -2.14
N GLU A 113 8.03 -20.61 -1.05
CA GLU A 113 8.57 -21.33 0.11
C GLU A 113 7.93 -22.73 0.25
N PRO A 114 8.33 -23.71 -0.58
CA PRO A 114 7.94 -25.10 -0.36
C PRO A 114 8.63 -25.64 0.91
N GLU A 115 8.23 -26.84 1.35
CA GLU A 115 8.89 -27.49 2.49
C GLU A 115 10.40 -27.59 2.28
N GLY A 116 11.18 -26.91 3.13
CA GLY A 116 12.64 -26.86 3.03
C GLY A 116 13.20 -26.02 1.89
N GLY A 117 12.40 -25.15 1.26
CA GLY A 117 12.84 -24.20 0.24
C GLY A 117 12.53 -22.76 0.63
N ASN A 118 13.32 -21.83 0.09
CA ASN A 118 13.13 -20.39 0.25
C ASN A 118 13.48 -19.71 -1.08
N ASN A 119 12.48 -19.55 -1.96
CA ASN A 119 12.70 -19.07 -3.32
C ASN A 119 11.91 -17.80 -3.62
N VAL A 120 12.44 -16.98 -4.52
CA VAL A 120 11.66 -15.96 -5.23
C VAL A 120 11.41 -16.47 -6.64
N ILE A 121 10.18 -16.38 -7.11
CA ILE A 121 9.82 -16.65 -8.51
C ILE A 121 9.56 -15.34 -9.23
N VAL A 122 10.04 -15.28 -10.48
CA VAL A 122 9.81 -14.19 -11.43
C VAL A 122 9.02 -14.77 -12.59
N LEU A 123 7.85 -14.20 -12.85
CA LEU A 123 6.92 -14.64 -13.88
C LEU A 123 6.76 -13.54 -14.93
N ASP A 124 6.75 -13.92 -16.20
CA ASP A 124 6.45 -12.99 -17.29
C ASP A 124 4.95 -12.59 -17.31
N PRO A 125 4.54 -11.62 -18.15
CA PRO A 125 3.16 -11.17 -18.21
C PRO A 125 2.15 -12.26 -18.59
N GLN A 126 2.59 -13.41 -19.10
CA GLN A 126 1.75 -14.57 -19.42
C GLN A 126 1.83 -15.68 -18.36
N GLY A 127 2.42 -15.41 -17.20
CA GLY A 127 2.51 -16.32 -16.07
C GLY A 127 3.52 -17.46 -16.25
N ARG A 128 4.42 -17.39 -17.25
CA ARG A 128 5.49 -18.38 -17.42
C ARG A 128 6.65 -18.01 -16.50
N LEU A 129 7.30 -19.02 -15.94
CA LEU A 129 8.44 -18.82 -15.05
C LEU A 129 9.66 -18.36 -15.85
N LYS A 130 10.08 -17.10 -15.68
CA LYS A 130 11.36 -16.58 -16.19
C LYS A 130 12.51 -17.10 -15.32
N ARG A 131 12.40 -16.90 -14.00
CA ARG A 131 13.46 -17.26 -13.05
C ARG A 131 12.91 -17.79 -11.74
N ARG A 132 13.64 -18.76 -11.17
CA ARG A 132 13.53 -19.13 -9.75
C ARG A 132 14.87 -18.86 -9.10
N LEU A 133 14.85 -18.01 -8.07
CA LEU A 133 16.01 -17.61 -7.28
C LEU A 133 15.92 -18.32 -5.94
N THR A 134 17.00 -18.98 -5.51
CA THR A 134 17.02 -19.73 -4.25
C THR A 134 17.92 -19.04 -3.25
N PHE A 135 17.38 -18.76 -2.08
CA PHE A 135 18.07 -18.14 -0.96
C PHE A 135 18.31 -19.16 0.16
N PRO A 136 19.24 -18.88 1.10
CA PRO A 136 19.30 -19.62 2.35
C PRO A 136 17.94 -19.66 3.04
N LEU A 137 17.67 -20.71 3.81
CA LEU A 137 16.46 -20.77 4.61
C LEU A 137 16.42 -19.58 5.57
N GLY A 138 15.42 -18.72 5.40
CA GLY A 138 15.12 -17.67 6.36
C GLY A 138 14.41 -18.21 7.58
N GLU A 139 14.24 -17.35 8.57
CA GLU A 139 13.34 -17.63 9.67
C GLU A 139 11.90 -17.31 9.25
N LYS A 140 10.92 -18.13 9.63
CA LYS A 140 9.51 -17.76 9.38
C LYS A 140 9.00 -16.85 10.48
N ASP A 141 8.29 -15.78 10.13
CA ASP A 141 7.55 -14.90 11.04
C ASP A 141 6.34 -15.61 11.68
N TYR A 142 5.44 -14.85 12.32
CA TYR A 142 4.19 -15.38 12.88
C TYR A 142 3.15 -15.79 11.82
N ALA A 143 3.26 -15.26 10.61
CA ALA A 143 2.40 -15.55 9.46
C ALA A 143 2.88 -16.75 8.63
N GLY A 144 4.11 -17.22 8.88
CA GLY A 144 4.74 -18.32 8.18
C GLY A 144 5.58 -17.93 6.97
N ASN A 145 5.87 -16.63 6.79
CA ASN A 145 6.68 -16.12 5.69
C ASN A 145 8.15 -16.01 6.11
N ALA A 146 9.06 -16.54 5.29
CA ALA A 146 10.48 -16.22 5.34
C ALA A 146 10.85 -15.09 4.38
N ILE A 147 10.24 -15.03 3.20
CA ILE A 147 10.34 -13.88 2.29
C ILE A 147 9.20 -12.94 2.65
N ASP A 148 9.57 -11.82 3.26
CA ASP A 148 8.63 -10.89 3.86
C ASP A 148 8.16 -9.85 2.85
N SER A 149 9.11 -9.19 2.19
CA SER A 149 8.86 -8.00 1.36
C SER A 149 9.81 -7.92 0.17
N PHE A 150 9.35 -7.19 -0.84
CA PHE A 150 10.12 -6.80 -2.02
C PHE A 150 10.15 -5.28 -2.13
N GLY A 151 11.12 -4.75 -2.85
CA GLY A 151 11.18 -3.34 -3.25
C GLY A 151 12.02 -3.18 -4.51
N PHE A 152 11.99 -1.98 -5.08
CA PHE A 152 12.78 -1.62 -6.26
C PHE A 152 13.59 -0.36 -5.97
N ALA A 153 14.91 -0.40 -6.16
CA ALA A 153 15.82 0.72 -5.90
C ALA A 153 16.92 0.76 -6.96
N ASP A 154 17.23 1.96 -7.47
CA ASP A 154 18.44 2.20 -8.29
C ASP A 154 19.65 2.23 -7.36
N VAL A 155 20.19 1.06 -7.02
CA VAL A 155 21.22 0.94 -5.97
C VAL A 155 22.64 1.09 -6.51
N ASP A 156 22.80 1.08 -7.84
CA ASP A 156 24.10 1.26 -8.50
C ASP A 156 24.23 2.54 -9.35
N GLY A 157 23.15 3.33 -9.44
CA GLY A 157 23.12 4.66 -10.06
C GLY A 157 23.08 4.63 -11.58
N ASP A 158 22.60 3.54 -12.18
CA ASP A 158 22.53 3.38 -13.64
C ASP A 158 21.19 3.84 -14.27
N GLY A 159 20.22 4.22 -13.42
CA GLY A 159 18.88 4.67 -13.80
C GLY A 159 17.87 3.55 -14.00
N PHE A 160 18.25 2.29 -13.82
CA PHE A 160 17.35 1.14 -13.66
C PHE A 160 17.13 0.86 -12.17
N LYS A 161 16.04 0.17 -11.81
CA LYS A 161 15.77 -0.17 -10.42
C LYS A 161 15.93 -1.66 -10.21
N GLU A 162 16.85 -2.02 -9.34
CA GLU A 162 17.16 -3.40 -8.96
C GLU A 162 16.12 -3.96 -8.00
N LEU A 163 15.96 -5.28 -8.03
CA LEU A 163 15.08 -5.98 -7.10
C LEU A 163 15.75 -6.11 -5.72
N ILE A 164 15.06 -5.59 -4.70
CA ILE A 164 15.43 -5.74 -3.30
C ILE A 164 14.55 -6.82 -2.66
N VAL A 165 15.18 -7.78 -1.98
CA VAL A 165 14.48 -8.91 -1.32
C VAL A 165 14.75 -8.89 0.17
N GLY A 166 13.70 -8.68 0.96
CA GLY A 166 13.69 -8.78 2.42
C GLY A 166 13.39 -10.20 2.88
N ILE A 167 14.32 -10.80 3.62
CA ILE A 167 14.19 -12.16 4.15
C ILE A 167 14.34 -12.12 5.67
N ASN A 168 13.34 -12.66 6.35
CA ASN A 168 13.32 -12.90 7.79
C ASN A 168 14.53 -13.76 8.21
N GLY A 169 15.10 -13.44 9.36
CA GLY A 169 16.48 -13.73 9.73
C GLY A 169 17.40 -12.51 9.64
N GLY A 170 16.86 -11.34 9.29
CA GLY A 170 17.58 -10.07 9.23
C GLY A 170 18.47 -9.94 8.01
N HIS A 171 17.94 -10.34 6.84
CA HIS A 171 18.67 -10.36 5.58
C HIS A 171 18.00 -9.48 4.52
N LEU A 172 18.82 -8.74 3.79
CA LEU A 172 18.43 -7.96 2.63
C LEU A 172 19.37 -8.29 1.46
N TYR A 173 18.82 -8.51 0.28
CA TYR A 173 19.58 -8.77 -0.94
C TYR A 173 19.18 -7.76 -2.01
N ALA A 174 20.14 -7.24 -2.75
CA ALA A 174 19.89 -6.55 -4.02
C ALA A 174 20.34 -7.44 -5.18
N LEU A 175 19.52 -7.46 -6.24
CA LEU A 175 19.75 -8.24 -7.44
C LEU A 175 19.73 -7.36 -8.68
N ASP A 176 20.71 -7.54 -9.56
CA ASP A 176 20.82 -6.80 -10.82
C ASP A 176 19.76 -7.23 -11.86
N ASP A 177 19.83 -6.62 -13.04
CA ASP A 177 18.99 -6.91 -14.21
C ASP A 177 19.20 -8.34 -14.79
N ASN A 178 20.22 -9.08 -14.35
CA ASN A 178 20.38 -10.51 -14.65
C ASN A 178 19.85 -11.41 -13.52
N LEU A 179 19.27 -10.81 -12.49
CA LEU A 179 18.85 -11.42 -11.24
C LEU A 179 20.01 -12.13 -10.51
N GLU A 180 21.22 -11.59 -10.64
CA GLU A 180 22.39 -11.97 -9.89
C GLU A 180 22.54 -11.08 -8.65
N ILE A 181 23.06 -11.64 -7.55
CA ILE A 181 23.20 -10.89 -6.30
C ILE A 181 24.31 -9.84 -6.45
N LEU A 182 23.93 -8.56 -6.38
CA LEU A 182 24.88 -7.44 -6.28
C LEU A 182 25.53 -7.39 -4.90
N TRP A 183 24.69 -7.45 -3.86
CA TRP A 183 25.13 -7.47 -2.47
C TRP A 183 24.12 -8.14 -1.56
N HIS A 184 24.62 -8.49 -0.38
CA HIS A 184 23.84 -9.05 0.73
C HIS A 184 24.20 -8.31 2.01
N LEU A 185 23.18 -7.80 2.69
CA LEU A 185 23.28 -7.31 4.05
C LEU A 185 22.65 -8.33 5.01
N GLY A 186 23.40 -8.75 6.01
CA GLY A 186 22.89 -9.53 7.14
C GLY A 186 23.06 -8.77 8.45
N GLY A 187 22.39 -9.26 9.51
CA GLY A 187 22.53 -8.69 10.86
C GLY A 187 21.60 -7.52 11.14
N LEU A 188 20.53 -7.37 10.33
CA LEU A 188 19.32 -6.67 10.77
C LEU A 188 18.63 -7.50 11.87
N ASN A 189 17.53 -6.99 12.43
CA ASN A 189 16.78 -7.76 13.42
C ASN A 189 16.06 -8.95 12.77
N ARG A 190 15.58 -9.84 13.62
CA ARG A 190 15.09 -11.17 13.24
C ARG A 190 13.95 -11.13 12.23
N THR A 191 12.96 -10.27 12.41
CA THR A 191 11.80 -10.19 11.52
C THR A 191 11.90 -8.88 10.76
N ILE A 192 11.85 -8.94 9.44
CA ILE A 192 11.63 -7.78 8.58
C ILE A 192 10.14 -7.44 8.67
N GLU A 193 9.82 -6.15 8.70
CA GLU A 193 8.47 -5.68 8.97
C GLU A 193 7.92 -4.89 7.75
N HIS A 194 6.77 -5.33 7.26
CA HIS A 194 5.89 -4.64 6.30
C HIS A 194 6.44 -4.40 4.87
N PHE A 195 7.18 -3.32 4.66
CA PHE A 195 7.57 -2.88 3.31
C PHE A 195 9.02 -2.39 3.25
N ILE A 196 9.60 -2.53 2.06
CA ILE A 196 10.87 -1.93 1.71
C ILE A 196 10.58 -0.58 1.05
N HIS A 197 11.10 0.50 1.62
CA HIS A 197 10.94 1.85 1.11
C HIS A 197 12.22 2.32 0.44
N THR A 198 12.14 2.95 -0.73
CA THR A 198 13.32 3.27 -1.53
C THR A 198 13.26 4.68 -2.10
N GLY A 199 14.44 5.26 -2.33
CA GLY A 199 14.58 6.57 -2.97
C GLY A 199 15.93 7.22 -2.64
N ASP A 200 16.42 8.04 -3.56
CA ASP A 200 17.63 8.85 -3.41
C ASP A 200 17.47 9.91 -2.30
N LEU A 201 17.62 9.52 -1.04
CA LEU A 201 17.37 10.39 0.10
C LEU A 201 18.45 11.46 0.21
N ASN A 202 19.69 11.09 -0.10
CA ASN A 202 20.85 11.94 0.08
C ASN A 202 21.15 12.85 -1.14
N GLY A 203 20.56 12.57 -2.31
CA GLY A 203 20.69 13.34 -3.53
C GLY A 203 21.93 13.03 -4.37
N ASP A 204 22.53 11.84 -4.22
CA ASP A 204 23.73 11.42 -4.96
C ASP A 204 23.43 10.64 -6.24
N GLY A 205 22.15 10.39 -6.52
CA GLY A 205 21.69 9.63 -7.68
C GLY A 205 21.64 8.12 -7.45
N VAL A 206 21.79 7.65 -6.20
CA VAL A 206 21.62 6.26 -5.79
C VAL A 206 20.50 6.19 -4.77
N ASP A 207 19.59 5.23 -4.93
CA ASP A 207 18.50 5.02 -3.98
C ASP A 207 19.02 4.43 -2.66
N GLU A 208 18.61 5.06 -1.55
CA GLU A 208 18.67 4.46 -0.22
C GLU A 208 17.47 3.53 0.01
N ILE A 209 17.62 2.63 0.97
CA ILE A 209 16.59 1.68 1.40
C ILE A 209 16.27 1.90 2.87
N ALA A 210 15.01 2.21 3.19
CA ALA A 210 14.49 2.32 4.55
C ALA A 210 13.59 1.13 4.88
N ILE A 211 13.80 0.51 6.05
CA ILE A 211 13.12 -0.72 6.45
C ILE A 211 13.04 -0.87 7.97
N SER A 212 11.93 -1.42 8.46
CA SER A 212 11.77 -1.80 9.87
C SER A 212 12.16 -3.26 10.09
N SER A 213 12.72 -3.56 11.25
CA SER A 213 12.87 -4.95 11.71
C SER A 213 12.78 -5.09 13.23
N SER A 214 12.22 -6.22 13.68
CA SER A 214 11.95 -6.55 15.09
C SER A 214 12.82 -7.70 15.60
N LEU A 215 13.21 -7.62 16.88
CA LEU A 215 14.10 -8.63 17.50
C LEU A 215 13.37 -9.93 17.86
N THR A 216 12.06 -9.87 18.11
CA THR A 216 11.27 -11.05 18.43
C THR A 216 10.25 -11.31 17.32
N LYS A 217 9.60 -12.48 17.41
CA LYS A 217 8.50 -12.84 16.51
C LYS A 217 7.17 -12.24 16.98
N GLU A 218 7.19 -11.54 18.11
CA GLU A 218 6.04 -10.94 18.75
C GLU A 218 6.24 -9.43 18.74
N TRP A 219 5.14 -8.68 18.71
CA TRP A 219 5.17 -7.22 18.73
C TRP A 219 5.75 -6.73 20.06
N ASP A 220 6.98 -6.19 20.04
CA ASP A 220 7.62 -5.66 21.25
C ASP A 220 8.37 -4.34 21.02
N GLU A 221 8.87 -3.77 22.12
CA GLU A 221 9.50 -2.45 22.18
C GLU A 221 10.91 -2.37 21.55
N HIS A 222 11.45 -3.47 21.03
CA HIS A 222 12.83 -3.56 20.54
C HIS A 222 12.94 -3.52 19.01
N CYS A 223 11.97 -2.92 18.35
CA CYS A 223 12.01 -2.73 16.91
C CYS A 223 12.91 -1.56 16.55
N GLU A 224 13.59 -1.68 15.41
CA GLU A 224 14.48 -0.66 14.88
C GLU A 224 14.08 -0.32 13.44
N PHE A 225 14.25 0.95 13.08
CA PHE A 225 14.09 1.45 11.71
C PHE A 225 15.46 1.79 11.16
N PHE A 226 15.79 1.24 10.01
CA PHE A 226 17.11 1.33 9.38
C PHE A 226 17.04 2.16 8.12
N LEU A 227 18.12 2.88 7.85
CA LEU A 227 18.45 3.38 6.52
C LEU A 227 19.72 2.68 6.04
N ILE A 228 19.66 2.17 4.83
CA ILE A 228 20.69 1.36 4.19
C ILE A 228 21.06 2.05 2.87
N SER A 229 22.35 2.21 2.61
CA SER A 229 22.88 2.74 1.34
C SER A 229 22.65 1.77 0.17
N GLY A 230 22.72 2.26 -1.06
CA GLY A 230 22.73 1.42 -2.27
C GLY A 230 23.84 0.37 -2.33
N GLU A 231 24.85 0.46 -1.45
CA GLU A 231 25.95 -0.51 -1.34
C GLU A 231 25.69 -1.58 -0.26
N GLY A 232 24.49 -1.60 0.33
CA GLY A 232 24.11 -2.56 1.37
C GLY A 232 24.73 -2.27 2.74
N ARG A 233 25.08 -1.02 3.06
CA ARG A 233 25.60 -0.63 4.39
C ARG A 233 24.56 0.15 5.18
N ILE A 234 24.39 -0.17 6.46
CA ILE A 234 23.57 0.61 7.39
C ILE A 234 24.21 2.00 7.55
N LEU A 235 23.48 3.03 7.13
CA LEU A 235 23.86 4.44 7.30
C LEU A 235 23.54 4.90 8.71
N TRP A 236 22.30 4.64 9.14
CA TRP A 236 21.87 4.86 10.51
C TRP A 236 20.71 3.91 10.85
N ARG A 237 20.43 3.82 12.15
CA ARG A 237 19.24 3.14 12.68
C ARG A 237 18.66 3.92 13.84
N LYS A 238 17.37 3.76 14.07
CA LYS A 238 16.63 4.39 15.15
C LYS A 238 15.83 3.35 15.92
N PRO A 239 15.85 3.38 17.26
CA PRO A 239 14.86 2.65 18.04
C PRO A 239 13.48 3.27 17.76
N LEU A 240 12.42 2.45 17.69
CA LEU A 240 11.10 3.01 17.37
C LEU A 240 10.54 3.95 18.42
N SER A 241 11.01 3.88 19.66
CA SER A 241 10.70 4.89 20.67
C SER A 241 11.09 6.32 20.25
N GLU A 242 12.01 6.49 19.29
CA GLU A 242 12.34 7.77 18.65
C GLU A 242 11.44 8.14 17.47
N ILE A 243 10.54 7.26 17.01
CA ILE A 243 9.64 7.47 15.86
C ILE A 243 8.18 7.52 16.32
N GLY A 244 7.71 6.55 17.09
CA GLY A 244 6.31 6.48 17.52
C GLY A 244 6.11 5.41 18.61
N PRO A 245 4.93 5.37 19.23
CA PRO A 245 4.60 4.34 20.24
C PRO A 245 4.41 2.94 19.64
N ASP A 246 4.48 2.82 18.31
CA ASP A 246 4.17 1.60 17.57
C ASP A 246 5.32 0.60 17.53
N GLY A 247 5.00 -0.65 17.22
CA GLY A 247 5.95 -1.75 17.12
C GLY A 247 6.75 -1.79 15.82
N HIS A 248 6.42 -0.98 14.81
CA HIS A 248 7.08 -0.97 13.50
C HIS A 248 6.74 0.32 12.77
N VAL A 249 7.47 0.62 11.68
CA VAL A 249 7.06 1.63 10.71
C VAL A 249 6.23 0.92 9.64
N ASP A 250 4.92 1.16 9.62
CA ASP A 250 4.01 0.52 8.65
C ASP A 250 4.23 0.99 7.22
N TYR A 251 4.59 2.26 7.03
CA TYR A 251 4.90 2.81 5.72
C TYR A 251 5.80 4.04 5.80
N ALA A 252 6.63 4.25 4.78
CA ALA A 252 7.43 5.45 4.60
C ALA A 252 7.57 5.85 3.13
N ILE A 253 7.83 7.14 2.89
CA ILE A 253 8.08 7.70 1.56
C ILE A 253 9.34 8.57 1.61
N ILE A 254 10.15 8.49 0.57
CA ILE A 254 11.26 9.41 0.30
C ILE A 254 10.82 10.38 -0.80
N ASP A 255 10.73 11.68 -0.49
CA ASP A 255 10.32 12.72 -1.45
C ASP A 255 10.89 14.10 -1.06
N ASP A 256 11.11 14.97 -2.05
CA ASP A 256 11.36 16.40 -1.91
C ASP A 256 10.03 17.14 -1.67
N ILE A 257 9.54 17.01 -0.44
CA ILE A 257 8.26 17.61 -0.05
C ILE A 257 8.27 19.14 -0.05
N GLU A 258 9.45 19.75 0.11
CA GLU A 258 9.59 21.21 0.12
C GLU A 258 9.79 21.79 -1.29
N GLY A 259 10.09 20.96 -2.29
CA GLY A 259 10.48 21.43 -3.63
C GLY A 259 11.85 22.11 -3.64
N SER A 260 12.73 21.74 -2.71
CA SER A 260 14.04 22.34 -2.49
C SER A 260 15.16 21.67 -3.28
N GLY A 261 14.88 20.54 -3.93
CA GLY A 261 15.86 19.62 -4.53
C GLY A 261 16.54 18.72 -3.50
N ARG A 262 16.01 18.63 -2.27
CA ARG A 262 16.52 17.72 -1.23
C ARG A 262 15.39 16.82 -0.78
N ASN A 263 15.62 15.51 -0.93
CA ASN A 263 14.66 14.52 -0.49
C ASN A 263 14.68 14.40 1.05
N THR A 264 13.55 13.94 1.58
CA THR A 264 13.31 13.72 3.00
C THR A 264 12.56 12.42 3.18
N LEU A 265 12.71 11.79 4.35
CA LEU A 265 12.04 10.53 4.67
C LEU A 265 10.86 10.79 5.61
N ILE A 266 9.66 10.45 5.16
CA ILE A 266 8.41 10.58 5.91
C ILE A 266 7.96 9.20 6.38
N THR A 267 7.77 9.00 7.68
CA THR A 267 7.15 7.78 8.21
C THR A 267 5.68 8.03 8.53
N ALA A 268 4.81 7.09 8.17
CA ALA A 268 3.41 7.11 8.60
C ALA A 268 3.33 6.99 10.12
N THR A 269 4.05 6.01 10.69
CA THR A 269 4.22 5.82 12.13
C THR A 269 4.85 7.06 12.76
N GLY A 270 4.15 7.62 13.75
CA GLY A 270 4.51 8.87 14.42
C GLY A 270 4.50 10.13 13.54
N GLY A 271 4.22 10.02 12.23
CA GLY A 271 4.20 11.12 11.29
C GLY A 271 5.49 11.92 11.35
N CYS A 272 6.63 11.26 11.15
CA CYS A 272 7.94 11.87 11.35
C CYS A 272 8.58 12.22 10.02
N LEU A 273 9.20 13.40 9.95
CA LEU A 273 10.04 13.81 8.84
C LEU A 273 11.50 13.77 9.28
N PHE A 274 12.34 13.08 8.52
CA PHE A 274 13.79 13.02 8.73
C PHE A 274 14.56 13.59 7.53
N ASP A 275 15.72 14.19 7.81
CA ASP A 275 16.75 14.42 6.79
C ASP A 275 17.56 13.14 6.51
N ALA A 276 18.46 13.21 5.53
CA ALA A 276 19.30 12.09 5.10
C ALA A 276 20.22 11.56 6.21
N GLU A 277 20.66 12.43 7.13
CA GLU A 277 21.47 12.05 8.30
C GLU A 277 20.63 11.44 9.44
N GLY A 278 19.31 11.38 9.28
CA GLY A 278 18.38 10.83 10.26
C GLY A 278 18.07 11.82 11.40
N ASN A 279 18.30 13.12 11.23
CA ASN A 279 17.81 14.11 12.19
C ASN A 279 16.31 14.32 11.99
N LEU A 280 15.56 14.33 13.10
CA LEU A 280 14.13 14.63 13.08
C LEU A 280 13.92 16.12 12.79
N ILE A 281 13.17 16.42 11.73
CA ILE A 281 12.79 17.79 11.34
C ILE A 281 11.49 18.18 12.04
N TRP A 282 10.44 17.37 11.91
CA TRP A 282 9.18 17.53 12.64
C TRP A 282 8.49 16.18 12.86
N THR A 283 7.52 16.14 13.77
CA THR A 283 6.75 14.93 14.08
C THR A 283 5.32 15.26 14.47
N LEU A 284 4.42 14.29 14.27
CA LEU A 284 3.01 14.35 14.63
C LEU A 284 2.63 13.34 15.73
N ARG A 285 3.59 12.86 16.52
CA ARG A 285 3.36 11.89 17.63
C ARG A 285 2.29 12.29 18.63
N ASP A 286 2.04 13.59 18.82
CA ASP A 286 0.98 14.08 19.72
C ASP A 286 -0.40 14.16 19.03
N GLU A 287 -0.42 14.06 17.70
CA GLU A 287 -1.58 14.22 16.83
C GLU A 287 -2.13 12.89 16.29
N ILE A 288 -1.25 11.91 16.08
CA ILE A 288 -1.59 10.55 15.61
C ILE A 288 -1.15 9.51 16.63
N ALA A 289 -1.86 8.38 16.71
CA ALA A 289 -1.42 7.26 17.55
C ALA A 289 -0.70 6.16 16.75
N HIS A 290 -1.30 5.76 15.63
CA HIS A 290 -0.80 4.66 14.80
C HIS A 290 -1.04 4.98 13.33
N GLY A 291 -0.11 5.70 12.73
CA GLY A 291 -0.15 6.06 11.32
C GLY A 291 0.33 4.89 10.48
N GLN A 292 -0.46 4.52 9.48
CA GLN A 292 -0.32 3.25 8.77
C GLN A 292 0.00 3.39 7.30
N TRP A 293 -0.43 4.51 6.71
CA TRP A 293 -0.14 4.84 5.33
C TRP A 293 0.23 6.31 5.22
N VAL A 294 1.16 6.61 4.31
CA VAL A 294 1.48 7.97 3.91
C VAL A 294 1.44 8.09 2.39
N ASP A 295 0.91 9.20 1.90
CA ASP A 295 0.95 9.60 0.49
C ASP A 295 1.36 11.09 0.40
N VAL A 296 2.02 11.46 -0.69
CA VAL A 296 2.63 12.79 -0.87
C VAL A 296 2.31 13.35 -2.24
N ALA A 297 1.69 14.54 -2.28
CA ALA A 297 1.43 15.24 -3.53
C ALA A 297 1.28 16.75 -3.34
N LYS A 298 1.53 17.50 -4.42
CA LYS A 298 1.16 18.92 -4.48
C LYS A 298 -0.33 19.05 -4.77
N VAL A 299 -1.12 19.43 -3.76
CA VAL A 299 -2.60 19.51 -3.88
C VAL A 299 -3.22 20.84 -3.45
N ARG A 300 -2.45 21.67 -2.73
CA ARG A 300 -2.88 22.99 -2.24
C ARG A 300 -1.99 24.09 -2.80
N GLU A 301 -2.55 24.95 -3.64
CA GLU A 301 -1.84 26.10 -4.24
C GLU A 301 -1.50 27.19 -3.21
N ASP A 302 -2.28 27.28 -2.13
CA ASP A 302 -2.13 28.27 -1.06
C ASP A 302 -1.12 27.85 0.02
N VAL A 303 -0.60 26.63 -0.04
CA VAL A 303 0.40 26.08 0.89
C VAL A 303 1.71 25.84 0.13
N SER A 304 2.87 26.13 0.71
CA SER A 304 4.16 25.85 0.06
C SER A 304 4.46 24.36 0.02
N GLY A 305 5.22 23.91 -0.98
CA GLY A 305 5.63 22.51 -1.10
C GLY A 305 4.46 21.54 -1.36
N LYS A 306 4.78 20.26 -1.34
CA LYS A 306 3.83 19.14 -1.35
C LYS A 306 3.17 19.00 0.03
N GLN A 307 2.01 18.37 0.04
CA GLN A 307 1.30 18.01 1.26
C GLN A 307 1.48 16.52 1.52
N VAL A 308 1.46 16.16 2.81
CA VAL A 308 1.58 14.79 3.30
C VAL A 308 0.20 14.37 3.80
N LEU A 309 -0.35 13.30 3.25
CA LEU A 309 -1.58 12.67 3.70
C LEU A 309 -1.21 11.45 4.54
N ILE A 310 -1.70 11.39 5.78
CA ILE A 310 -1.46 10.26 6.67
C ILE A 310 -2.79 9.63 7.05
N SER A 311 -2.86 8.29 7.01
CA SER A 311 -4.04 7.52 7.43
C SER A 311 -3.73 6.72 8.70
N GLU A 312 -4.68 6.66 9.62
CA GLU A 312 -4.62 5.83 10.83
C GLU A 312 -5.68 4.74 10.76
N LEU A 313 -5.41 3.53 11.24
CA LEU A 313 -6.39 2.43 11.21
C LEU A 313 -7.15 2.21 12.51
N TRP A 314 -6.47 2.28 13.66
CA TRP A 314 -7.05 1.82 14.94
C TRP A 314 -7.93 2.84 15.66
N LYS A 315 -8.44 3.85 14.92
CA LYS A 315 -9.42 4.85 15.38
C LYS A 315 -9.07 5.54 16.70
N PHE A 316 -7.87 6.10 16.80
CA PHE A 316 -7.53 6.88 17.98
C PHE A 316 -8.28 8.21 18.02
N ARG A 317 -8.18 9.01 16.94
CA ARG A 317 -8.77 10.35 16.84
C ARG A 317 -9.34 10.67 15.47
N GLN A 318 -8.66 10.28 14.39
CA GLN A 318 -9.14 10.50 13.03
C GLN A 318 -8.76 9.33 12.09
N PRO A 319 -9.58 9.04 11.07
CA PRO A 319 -9.22 8.23 9.91
C PRO A 319 -7.99 8.71 9.13
N CYS A 320 -7.93 10.00 8.81
CA CYS A 320 -6.81 10.58 8.08
C CYS A 320 -6.70 12.10 8.31
N LEU A 321 -5.52 12.64 8.00
CA LEU A 321 -5.20 14.06 8.12
C LEU A 321 -4.27 14.50 6.99
N LEU A 322 -4.39 15.77 6.62
CA LEU A 322 -3.49 16.41 5.66
C LEU A 322 -2.57 17.38 6.38
N VAL A 323 -1.30 17.36 6.00
CA VAL A 323 -0.21 18.07 6.67
C VAL A 323 0.57 18.86 5.62
N SER A 324 1.02 20.06 5.95
CA SER A 324 1.96 20.83 5.11
C SER A 324 3.35 20.18 5.12
N GLY A 325 4.21 20.55 4.16
CA GLY A 325 5.62 20.10 4.16
C GLY A 325 6.40 20.54 5.41
N GLN A 326 5.88 21.52 6.15
CA GLN A 326 6.48 22.04 7.39
C GLN A 326 5.89 21.39 8.66
N GLY A 327 5.02 20.39 8.54
CA GLY A 327 4.46 19.66 9.67
C GLY A 327 3.21 20.31 10.29
N GLU A 328 2.59 21.29 9.64
CA GLU A 328 1.34 21.88 10.12
C GLU A 328 0.14 21.03 9.70
N VAL A 329 -0.69 20.59 10.64
CA VAL A 329 -1.94 19.88 10.32
C VAL A 329 -2.94 20.86 9.71
N LEU A 330 -3.25 20.68 8.42
CA LEU A 330 -4.15 21.54 7.65
C LEU A 330 -5.62 21.21 7.91
N TRP A 331 -5.97 19.92 7.99
CA TRP A 331 -7.29 19.44 8.36
C TRP A 331 -7.26 17.97 8.81
N ARG A 332 -8.36 17.52 9.41
CA ARG A 332 -8.61 16.14 9.87
C ARG A 332 -9.95 15.68 9.33
N PHE A 333 -10.06 14.41 8.95
CA PHE A 333 -11.31 13.80 8.51
C PHE A 333 -11.77 12.76 9.53
N GLU A 334 -13.04 12.82 9.96
CA GLU A 334 -13.59 12.01 11.07
C GLU A 334 -14.76 11.09 10.67
N GLU A 335 -15.36 11.28 9.50
CA GLU A 335 -16.66 10.70 9.17
C GLU A 335 -16.58 9.31 8.52
N ILE A 336 -16.39 8.26 9.33
CA ILE A 336 -16.42 6.84 8.89
C ILE A 336 -17.64 6.07 9.40
N SER A 337 -17.97 4.96 8.74
CA SER A 337 -19.15 4.16 9.10
C SER A 337 -19.02 3.53 10.50
N PRO A 338 -20.16 3.35 11.21
CA PRO A 338 -20.20 2.53 12.42
C PRO A 338 -19.65 1.12 12.14
N TYR A 339 -18.89 0.56 13.08
CA TYR A 339 -18.27 -0.77 12.94
C TYR A 339 -17.31 -0.92 11.75
N ALA A 340 -16.85 0.17 11.14
CA ALA A 340 -15.75 0.14 10.18
C ALA A 340 -14.39 0.28 10.89
N LEU A 341 -13.29 0.08 10.18
CA LEU A 341 -12.00 0.76 10.34
C LEU A 341 -11.75 1.49 9.01
N PRO A 342 -11.00 2.60 8.98
CA PRO A 342 -10.61 3.22 7.72
C PRO A 342 -9.60 2.36 6.95
N THR A 343 -9.38 2.68 5.68
CA THR A 343 -8.31 2.09 4.86
C THR A 343 -7.18 3.08 4.64
N HIS A 344 -6.17 2.70 3.85
CA HIS A 344 -5.24 3.66 3.28
C HIS A 344 -6.02 4.73 2.49
N ALA A 345 -5.73 5.99 2.76
CA ALA A 345 -6.20 7.12 1.96
C ALA A 345 -5.15 7.50 0.92
N TYR A 346 -5.62 7.90 -0.25
CA TYR A 346 -4.77 8.23 -1.40
C TYR A 346 -5.17 9.58 -2.00
N PHE A 347 -4.22 10.24 -2.64
CA PHE A 347 -4.53 11.27 -3.61
C PHE A 347 -4.99 10.64 -4.93
N ILE A 348 -6.01 11.22 -5.56
CA ILE A 348 -6.61 10.70 -6.80
C ILE A 348 -6.97 11.82 -7.79
N ASP A 349 -6.50 11.73 -9.03
CA ASP A 349 -6.93 12.57 -10.16
C ASP A 349 -8.26 12.07 -10.73
N TRP A 350 -9.30 12.23 -9.91
CA TRP A 350 -10.68 11.79 -10.20
C TRP A 350 -11.25 12.38 -11.50
N ASN A 351 -10.73 13.52 -11.96
CA ASN A 351 -11.25 14.24 -13.12
C ASN A 351 -10.38 14.06 -14.38
N GLY A 352 -9.15 13.55 -14.26
CA GLY A 352 -8.16 13.53 -15.33
C GLY A 352 -7.67 14.93 -15.73
N ASP A 353 -7.69 15.89 -14.80
CA ASP A 353 -7.28 17.28 -15.06
C ASP A 353 -6.02 17.70 -14.27
N GLY A 354 -5.35 16.74 -13.63
CA GLY A 354 -4.18 16.90 -12.79
C GLY A 354 -4.50 17.40 -11.37
N LYS A 355 -5.75 17.74 -11.06
CA LYS A 355 -6.12 18.20 -9.71
C LYS A 355 -6.58 17.03 -8.87
N LYS A 356 -5.78 16.74 -7.84
CA LYS A 356 -6.06 15.59 -6.97
C LYS A 356 -7.08 15.90 -5.89
N PHE A 357 -7.95 14.92 -5.67
CA PHE A 357 -8.82 14.76 -4.51
C PHE A 357 -8.14 13.84 -3.50
N VAL A 358 -8.78 13.62 -2.36
CA VAL A 358 -8.41 12.55 -1.43
C VAL A 358 -9.53 11.51 -1.40
N ILE A 359 -9.19 10.23 -1.50
CA ILE A 359 -10.16 9.13 -1.39
C ILE A 359 -9.78 8.18 -0.25
N ILE A 360 -10.78 7.74 0.50
CA ILE A 360 -10.61 6.80 1.62
C ILE A 360 -11.81 5.85 1.70
N GLY A 361 -11.53 4.56 1.90
CA GLY A 361 -12.54 3.54 2.09
C GLY A 361 -12.76 3.21 3.57
N ASP A 362 -13.94 2.66 3.86
CA ASP A 362 -14.20 1.93 5.10
C ASP A 362 -13.97 0.43 4.88
N GLN A 363 -13.50 -0.29 5.88
CA GLN A 363 -13.45 -1.76 5.90
C GLN A 363 -14.11 -2.30 7.17
N PRO A 364 -14.67 -3.51 7.20
CA PRO A 364 -15.34 -4.01 8.39
C PRO A 364 -14.40 -4.11 9.60
N ALA A 365 -14.75 -3.57 10.76
CA ALA A 365 -14.00 -3.83 12.00
C ALA A 365 -14.19 -5.28 12.46
N TYR A 366 -13.33 -5.75 13.37
CA TYR A 366 -13.48 -7.08 14.00
C TYR A 366 -14.73 -7.11 14.89
N THR A 367 -15.84 -7.48 14.27
CA THR A 367 -17.20 -7.47 14.86
C THR A 367 -17.94 -8.72 14.42
N GLU A 368 -19.15 -8.92 14.93
CA GLU A 368 -20.00 -10.04 14.52
C GLU A 368 -20.12 -10.10 12.98
N PRO A 369 -20.04 -11.32 12.38
CA PRO A 369 -20.03 -11.55 10.94
C PRO A 369 -21.42 -11.29 10.35
N VAL A 370 -21.75 -10.01 10.26
CA VAL A 370 -23.02 -9.48 9.77
C VAL A 370 -22.70 -8.53 8.64
N ALA A 371 -23.35 -8.71 7.50
CA ALA A 371 -23.28 -7.76 6.41
C ALA A 371 -23.78 -6.39 6.85
N ARG A 372 -23.01 -5.35 6.52
CA ARG A 372 -23.30 -3.95 6.83
C ARG A 372 -23.02 -3.08 5.61
N THR A 373 -23.70 -1.94 5.57
CA THR A 373 -23.39 -0.87 4.63
C THR A 373 -22.19 -0.09 5.15
N TYR A 374 -21.16 0.02 4.32
CA TYR A 374 -19.97 0.86 4.49
C TYR A 374 -19.95 1.93 3.40
N GLN A 375 -18.96 2.83 3.44
CA GLN A 375 -18.82 3.88 2.43
C GLN A 375 -17.38 4.04 1.96
N ILE A 376 -17.21 4.47 0.72
CA ILE A 376 -16.00 5.10 0.20
C ILE A 376 -16.27 6.60 0.14
N THR A 377 -15.35 7.42 0.64
CA THR A 377 -15.51 8.88 0.73
C THR A 377 -14.46 9.58 -0.12
N LEU A 378 -14.92 10.50 -0.97
CA LEU A 378 -14.09 11.42 -1.73
C LEU A 378 -14.14 12.81 -1.07
N LEU A 379 -12.97 13.39 -0.82
CA LEU A 379 -12.76 14.71 -0.23
C LEU A 379 -12.06 15.62 -1.24
N ASP A 380 -12.37 16.91 -1.22
CA ASP A 380 -11.52 17.90 -1.86
C ASP A 380 -10.21 18.12 -1.05
N CYS A 381 -9.26 18.86 -1.60
CA CYS A 381 -7.97 19.12 -0.93
C CYS A 381 -8.08 20.00 0.34
N TYR A 382 -9.27 20.50 0.67
CA TYR A 382 -9.58 21.25 1.89
C TYR A 382 -10.28 20.38 2.95
N GLY A 383 -10.49 19.09 2.67
CA GLY A 383 -11.11 18.14 3.58
C GLY A 383 -12.64 18.15 3.56
N ASN A 384 -13.26 18.84 2.60
CA ASN A 384 -14.72 18.81 2.46
C ASN A 384 -15.15 17.55 1.72
N VAL A 385 -16.20 16.89 2.22
CA VAL A 385 -16.82 15.74 1.55
C VAL A 385 -17.45 16.18 0.22
N VAL A 386 -16.99 15.56 -0.86
CA VAL A 386 -17.50 15.74 -2.22
C VAL A 386 -18.50 14.65 -2.57
N LEU A 387 -18.16 13.39 -2.24
CA LEU A 387 -18.96 12.22 -2.57
C LEU A 387 -18.84 11.16 -1.47
N LYS A 388 -19.94 10.43 -1.23
CA LYS A 388 -19.96 9.20 -0.42
C LYS A 388 -20.64 8.10 -1.22
N VAL A 389 -19.93 7.00 -1.45
CA VAL A 389 -20.39 5.86 -2.24
C VAL A 389 -20.64 4.68 -1.30
N PRO A 390 -21.90 4.25 -1.10
CA PRO A 390 -22.20 3.15 -0.21
C PRO A 390 -21.93 1.79 -0.88
N PHE A 391 -21.45 0.82 -0.11
CA PHE A 391 -21.29 -0.57 -0.54
C PHE A 391 -21.56 -1.54 0.62
N GLU A 392 -21.72 -2.83 0.33
CA GLU A 392 -22.04 -3.85 1.34
C GLU A 392 -20.88 -4.83 1.53
N ASP A 393 -20.37 -4.95 2.75
CA ASP A 393 -19.31 -5.91 3.09
C ASP A 393 -19.59 -6.60 4.43
N GLU A 394 -18.83 -7.64 4.78
CA GLU A 394 -19.01 -8.38 6.02
C GLU A 394 -17.69 -8.87 6.64
N PRO A 395 -17.56 -8.89 7.97
CA PRO A 395 -16.42 -9.54 8.62
C PRO A 395 -16.41 -11.06 8.36
N ILE A 396 -15.24 -11.62 8.08
CA ILE A 396 -15.03 -13.07 7.96
C ILE A 396 -14.59 -13.61 9.33
N PRO A 397 -15.27 -14.62 9.92
CA PRO A 397 -14.83 -15.25 11.17
C PRO A 397 -13.45 -15.90 11.05
N GLY A 398 -12.57 -15.67 12.03
CA GLY A 398 -11.23 -16.28 12.07
C GLY A 398 -10.22 -15.64 11.11
N TRP A 399 -10.62 -14.61 10.37
CA TRP A 399 -9.71 -13.74 9.61
C TRP A 399 -9.00 -12.80 10.59
N PHE A 400 -7.69 -12.98 10.79
CA PHE A 400 -6.90 -12.29 11.82
C PHE A 400 -5.74 -11.47 11.22
N TYR A 401 -5.51 -10.31 11.83
CA TYR A 401 -4.31 -9.45 11.83
C TYR A 401 -3.79 -8.84 10.52
N ASN A 402 -3.64 -9.55 9.39
CA ASN A 402 -3.12 -8.97 8.12
C ASN A 402 -4.23 -8.69 7.07
N ALA A 403 -5.42 -8.40 7.57
CA ALA A 403 -6.65 -8.24 6.81
C ALA A 403 -6.88 -6.80 6.33
N GLU A 404 -5.85 -5.97 6.38
CA GLU A 404 -5.91 -4.59 5.90
C GLU A 404 -6.14 -4.61 4.41
N ASN A 405 -7.21 -3.95 4.00
CA ASN A 405 -7.40 -3.68 2.60
C ASN A 405 -6.28 -2.75 2.13
N SER A 406 -5.59 -3.18 1.07
CA SER A 406 -4.65 -2.36 0.32
C SER A 406 -5.32 -1.92 -0.98
N PRO A 407 -6.09 -0.82 -0.98
CA PRO A 407 -6.59 -0.26 -2.23
C PRO A 407 -5.44 0.22 -3.11
N ALA A 408 -5.75 0.43 -4.39
CA ALA A 408 -4.89 1.12 -5.34
C ALA A 408 -5.64 2.27 -6.01
N VAL A 409 -4.88 3.25 -6.49
CA VAL A 409 -5.35 4.32 -7.38
C VAL A 409 -4.57 4.24 -8.68
N ALA A 410 -5.27 4.12 -9.80
CA ALA A 410 -4.68 4.06 -11.14
C ALA A 410 -5.74 4.36 -12.21
N ASP A 411 -5.32 4.87 -13.37
CA ASP A 411 -6.14 4.88 -14.58
C ASP A 411 -6.20 3.45 -15.14
N VAL A 412 -7.22 2.69 -14.73
CA VAL A 412 -7.25 1.24 -15.00
C VAL A 412 -7.82 0.91 -16.37
N ASP A 413 -8.56 1.83 -16.99
CA ASP A 413 -9.17 1.62 -18.30
C ASP A 413 -8.63 2.52 -19.43
N GLY A 414 -7.67 3.39 -19.11
CA GLY A 414 -6.91 4.21 -20.06
C GLY A 414 -7.67 5.45 -20.54
N ASP A 415 -8.65 5.92 -19.77
CA ASP A 415 -9.48 7.07 -20.14
C ASP A 415 -8.91 8.43 -19.69
N GLY A 416 -7.79 8.40 -18.95
CA GLY A 416 -7.09 9.54 -18.40
C GLY A 416 -7.57 9.99 -17.03
N LYS A 417 -8.56 9.33 -16.43
CA LYS A 417 -9.00 9.54 -15.04
C LYS A 417 -8.51 8.38 -14.20
N GLU A 418 -8.26 8.63 -12.93
CA GLU A 418 -7.87 7.57 -12.01
C GLU A 418 -9.11 6.94 -11.33
N GLU A 419 -9.12 5.62 -11.25
CA GLU A 419 -10.05 4.82 -10.46
C GLU A 419 -9.46 4.45 -9.11
N PHE A 420 -10.35 4.29 -8.13
CA PHE A 420 -10.06 3.65 -6.86
C PHE A 420 -10.44 2.18 -6.92
N VAL A 421 -9.43 1.31 -6.87
CA VAL A 421 -9.58 -0.15 -6.90
C VAL A 421 -9.53 -0.68 -5.48
N PHE A 422 -10.64 -1.26 -5.02
CA PHE A 422 -10.87 -1.52 -3.61
C PHE A 422 -11.29 -2.98 -3.36
N PRO A 423 -10.39 -3.83 -2.82
CA PRO A 423 -10.77 -5.19 -2.39
C PRO A 423 -11.75 -5.17 -1.21
N ILE A 424 -12.75 -6.05 -1.24
CA ILE A 424 -13.69 -6.27 -0.13
C ILE A 424 -13.65 -7.72 0.36
N ARG A 425 -14.08 -7.94 1.60
CA ARG A 425 -13.97 -9.25 2.26
C ARG A 425 -14.82 -10.35 1.62
N LYS A 426 -15.82 -9.98 0.84
CA LYS A 426 -16.61 -10.91 0.02
C LYS A 426 -15.85 -11.51 -1.17
N GLY A 427 -14.56 -11.21 -1.33
CA GLY A 427 -13.73 -11.75 -2.41
C GLY A 427 -13.93 -11.05 -3.74
N LYS A 428 -14.25 -9.76 -3.70
CA LYS A 428 -14.48 -8.93 -4.88
C LYS A 428 -13.60 -7.68 -4.85
N LEU A 429 -13.37 -7.10 -6.02
CA LEU A 429 -12.83 -5.75 -6.19
C LEU A 429 -13.99 -4.81 -6.55
N LEU A 430 -14.05 -3.65 -5.89
CA LEU A 430 -14.86 -2.53 -6.34
C LEU A 430 -13.96 -1.61 -7.17
N ILE A 431 -14.32 -1.37 -8.43
CA ILE A 431 -13.63 -0.42 -9.31
C ILE A 431 -14.48 0.84 -9.36
N LEU A 432 -14.08 1.86 -8.61
CA LEU A 432 -14.83 3.10 -8.46
C LEU A 432 -14.14 4.23 -9.24
N GLY A 433 -14.85 4.77 -10.24
CA GLY A 433 -14.36 5.88 -11.06
C GLY A 433 -15.43 6.93 -11.31
N LYS A 434 -15.02 8.02 -11.97
CA LYS A 434 -15.92 9.09 -12.38
C LYS A 434 -16.74 8.67 -13.61
N SER A 435 -18.04 8.95 -13.57
CA SER A 435 -19.00 8.62 -14.64
C SER A 435 -18.78 9.32 -15.97
#